data_AF-A0A1F9BX35-F1
#
_entry.id   AF-A0A1F9BX35-F1
#
_cell.length_a   1.000
_cell.length_b   1.000
_cell.length_c   1.000
_cell.angle_alpha   90.00
_cell.angle_beta   90.00
_cell.angle_gamma   90.00
#
_symmetry.space_group_name_H-M   'P 1'
#
loop_
_entity.id
_entity.type
_entity.pdbx_description
1 polymer ?
#
loop_
_entity_poly.entity_id
_entity_poly.type
_entity_poly.pdbx_seq_one_letter_code
_entity_poly.pdbx_strand_id
1 'polypeptide(L)'
;MTMYRCIKCEKTWESGDSDADATPSGSLCKPCLKECLIPLYRKRQAEEGNFDCYAKATDYCDQLRCKYRELCLTGPSSFIPLRQNGFI
;
A
#
# COMPACT_ATOMS: atom_id res chain seq x y z
N MET A 1 -27.25 0.73 -0.62
CA MET A 1 -25.99 0.76 0.15
C MET A 1 -25.14 -0.41 -0.29
N THR A 2 -23.93 -0.16 -0.77
CA THR A 2 -23.01 -1.23 -1.22
C THR A 2 -22.11 -1.62 -0.06
N MET A 3 -22.10 -2.92 0.25
CA MET A 3 -21.26 -3.50 1.28
C MET A 3 -20.09 -4.21 0.62
N TYR A 4 -18.88 -3.92 1.07
CA TYR A 4 -17.66 -4.55 0.61
C TYR A 4 -17.15 -5.52 1.67
N ARG A 5 -16.43 -6.56 1.24
CA ARG A 5 -15.80 -7.55 2.12
C ARG A 5 -14.37 -7.80 1.66
N CYS A 6 -13.43 -7.79 2.61
CA CYS A 6 -12.06 -8.20 2.35
C CYS A 6 -11.99 -9.72 2.15
N ILE A 7 -11.43 -10.20 1.04
CA ILE A 7 -11.27 -11.64 0.77
C ILE A 7 -10.23 -12.32 1.67
N LYS A 8 -9.36 -11.54 2.33
CA LYS A 8 -8.28 -12.07 3.18
C LYS A 8 -8.66 -12.12 4.66
N CYS A 9 -9.21 -11.03 5.20
CA CYS A 9 -9.54 -10.91 6.63
C CYS A 9 -11.03 -10.82 6.92
N GLU A 10 -11.87 -10.91 5.88
CA GLU A 10 -13.34 -10.89 5.97
C GLU A 10 -13.97 -9.62 6.55
N LYS A 11 -13.16 -8.61 6.91
CA LYS A 11 -13.64 -7.30 7.34
C LYS A 11 -14.57 -6.70 6.29
N THR A 12 -15.69 -6.16 6.74
CA THR A 12 -16.69 -5.52 5.89
C THR A 12 -16.74 -4.01 6.13
N TRP A 13 -17.17 -3.26 5.10
CA TRP A 13 -17.38 -1.81 5.20
C TRP A 13 -18.48 -1.36 4.24
N GLU A 14 -19.15 -0.27 4.61
CA GLU A 14 -20.20 0.36 3.82
C GLU A 14 -19.61 1.53 3.04
N SER A 15 -20.01 1.72 1.78
CA SER A 15 -19.77 3.00 1.08
C SER A 15 -20.88 3.98 1.45
N GLY A 16 -20.65 4.80 2.47
CA GLY A 16 -21.44 6.01 2.73
C GLY A 16 -20.89 7.19 1.93
N ASP A 17 -21.76 8.03 1.39
CA ASP A 17 -21.38 9.24 0.67
C ASP A 17 -20.47 10.14 1.52
N SER A 18 -19.46 10.72 0.88
CA SER A 18 -18.30 11.46 1.41
C SER A 18 -17.12 10.59 1.87
N ASP A 19 -15.96 10.91 1.28
CA ASP A 19 -14.61 10.55 1.71
C ASP A 19 -13.99 9.24 1.18
N ALA A 20 -13.49 9.39 -0.05
CA ALA A 20 -12.05 9.39 -0.37
C ALA A 20 -11.22 8.11 -0.17
N ASP A 21 -11.79 7.05 0.40
CA ASP A 21 -11.02 5.87 0.82
C ASP A 21 -11.59 4.54 0.30
N ALA A 22 -12.34 4.60 -0.80
CA ALA A 22 -12.60 3.44 -1.63
C ALA A 22 -11.26 2.86 -2.08
N THR A 23 -10.80 1.79 -1.44
CA THR A 23 -9.63 1.03 -1.88
C THR A 23 -9.82 0.67 -3.37
N PRO A 24 -8.97 1.15 -4.29
CA PRO A 24 -9.22 1.06 -5.74
C PRO A 24 -9.18 -0.34 -6.34
N SER A 25 -8.91 -1.39 -5.54
CA SER A 25 -8.66 -2.75 -6.03
C SER A 25 -9.57 -3.79 -5.35
N GLY A 26 -10.88 -3.61 -5.46
CA GLY A 26 -11.90 -4.66 -5.63
C GLY A 26 -12.11 -5.78 -4.60
N SER A 27 -11.23 -6.05 -3.64
CA SER A 27 -11.37 -7.21 -2.74
C SER A 27 -10.54 -7.20 -1.46
N LEU A 28 -9.59 -6.28 -1.27
CA LEU A 28 -8.74 -6.24 -0.06
C LEU A 28 -8.91 -4.91 0.68
N CYS A 29 -9.01 -4.98 2.02
CA CYS A 29 -8.88 -3.80 2.85
C CYS A 29 -7.42 -3.28 2.83
N LYS A 30 -7.21 -2.00 3.18
CA LYS A 30 -5.87 -1.37 3.13
C LYS A 30 -4.76 -2.16 3.84
N PRO A 31 -4.94 -2.68 5.08
CA PRO A 31 -3.91 -3.49 5.72
C PRO A 31 -3.57 -4.75 4.93
N CYS A 32 -4.57 -5.49 4.46
CA CYS A 32 -4.36 -6.71 3.69
C CYS A 32 -3.72 -6.44 2.33
N LEU A 33 -4.08 -5.34 1.66
CA LEU A 33 -3.41 -4.90 0.44
C LEU A 33 -1.94 -4.57 0.71
N LYS A 34 -1.65 -3.79 1.77
CA LYS A 34 -0.28 -3.45 2.17
C LYS A 34 0.56 -4.71 2.39
N GLU A 35 0.03 -5.69 3.12
CA GLU A 35 0.68 -6.98 3.37
C GLU A 35 0.94 -7.76 2.08
N CYS A 36 -0.04 -7.85 1.17
CA CYS A 36 0.12 -8.56 -0.10
C CYS A 36 1.18 -7.90 -1.00
N LEU A 37 1.40 -6.59 -0.88
CA LEU A 37 2.41 -5.86 -1.65
C LEU A 37 3.83 -6.00 -1.07
N ILE A 38 4.00 -6.48 0.17
CA ILE A 38 5.31 -6.64 0.83
C ILE A 38 6.31 -7.43 -0.03
N PRO A 39 6.03 -8.69 -0.42
CA PRO A 39 7.01 -9.47 -1.17
C PRO A 39 7.35 -8.84 -2.52
N LEU A 40 6.35 -8.23 -3.19
CA LEU A 40 6.54 -7.59 -4.48
C LEU A 40 7.47 -6.38 -4.40
N TYR A 41 7.23 -5.49 -3.43
CA TYR A 41 8.01 -4.26 -3.32
C TYR A 41 9.39 -4.50 -2.73
N ARG A 42 9.53 -5.42 -1.77
CA ARG A 42 10.84 -5.82 -1.25
C ARG A 42 11.71 -6.47 -2.30
N LYS A 43 11.14 -7.31 -3.16
CA LYS A 43 11.86 -7.86 -4.32
C LYS A 43 12.40 -6.75 -5.22
N ARG A 44 11.56 -5.77 -5.57
CA ARG A 44 11.99 -4.63 -6.38
C ARG A 44 13.02 -3.73 -5.67
N GLN A 45 12.91 -3.53 -4.36
CA GLN A 45 13.92 -2.80 -3.59
C GLN A 45 15.29 -3.48 -3.74
N ALA A 46 15.35 -4.80 -3.56
CA ALA A 46 16.58 -5.56 -3.72
C ALA A 46 17.14 -5.49 -5.15
N GLU A 47 16.28 -5.60 -6.18
CA GLU A 47 16.67 -5.45 -7.60
C GLU A 47 17.24 -4.06 -7.92
N GLU A 48 16.81 -3.02 -7.19
CA GLU A 48 17.29 -1.64 -7.33
C GLU A 48 18.48 -1.31 -6.42
N GLY A 49 19.01 -2.28 -5.66
CA GLY A 49 20.08 -2.06 -4.69
C GLY A 49 19.66 -1.30 -3.42
N ASN A 50 18.36 -1.19 -3.16
CA ASN A 50 17.80 -0.59 -1.95
C ASN A 50 17.61 -1.65 -0.83
N PHE A 51 17.55 -1.19 0.42
CA PHE A 51 17.10 -2.02 1.54
C PHE A 51 15.64 -2.44 1.41
N ASP A 52 15.29 -3.61 1.93
CA ASP A 52 13.94 -4.20 1.89
C ASP A 52 12.96 -3.57 2.91
N CYS A 53 13.05 -2.26 3.10
CA CYS A 53 12.44 -1.52 4.20
C CYS A 53 10.93 -1.29 4.06
N TYR A 54 10.32 -1.61 2.92
CA TYR A 54 8.88 -1.46 2.74
C TYR A 54 8.08 -2.26 3.80
N ALA A 55 7.12 -1.59 4.43
CA ALA A 55 6.29 -2.10 5.54
C ALA A 55 7.06 -2.60 6.78
N LYS A 56 8.36 -2.30 6.89
CA LYS A 56 9.22 -2.53 8.07
C LYS A 56 9.59 -1.20 8.73
N ALA A 57 10.01 -0.25 7.89
CA ALA A 57 10.33 1.08 8.37
C ALA A 57 9.07 1.81 8.84
N THR A 58 9.22 2.51 9.96
CA THR A 58 8.24 3.46 10.48
C THR A 58 8.92 4.81 10.47
N ASP A 59 8.45 5.69 9.60
CA ASP A 59 8.92 7.07 9.45
C ASP A 59 10.43 7.20 9.15
N TYR A 60 11.02 6.20 8.48
CA TYR A 60 12.45 6.18 8.15
C TYR A 60 12.76 5.60 6.77
N CYS A 61 13.55 6.33 5.97
CA CYS A 61 14.21 5.79 4.77
C CYS A 61 15.34 6.74 4.35
N ASP A 62 16.58 6.25 4.49
CA ASP A 62 17.81 6.96 4.11
C ASP A 62 18.17 6.82 2.63
N GLN A 63 17.51 5.91 1.91
CA GLN A 63 17.69 5.71 0.48
C GLN A 63 16.94 6.79 -0.30
N LEU A 64 17.57 7.94 -0.52
CA LEU A 64 16.97 9.12 -1.18
C LEU A 64 16.37 8.82 -2.58
N ARG A 65 16.89 7.80 -3.27
CA ARG A 65 16.42 7.36 -4.60
C ARG A 65 15.45 6.19 -4.57
N CYS A 66 15.06 5.70 -3.39
CA CYS A 66 14.11 4.60 -3.28
C CYS A 66 12.71 5.09 -3.69
N LYS A 67 12.12 4.47 -4.70
CA LYS A 67 10.75 4.78 -5.16
C LYS A 67 9.65 4.55 -4.11
N TYR A 68 9.97 3.80 -3.06
CA TYR A 68 9.07 3.51 -1.95
C TYR A 68 9.30 4.41 -0.74
N ARG A 69 10.24 5.36 -0.82
CA ARG A 69 10.65 6.22 0.30
C ARG A 69 9.45 6.89 0.98
N GLU A 70 8.54 7.46 0.21
CA GLU A 70 7.33 8.10 0.75
C GLU A 70 6.46 7.12 1.54
N LEU A 71 6.32 5.87 1.09
CA LEU A 71 5.55 4.84 1.80
C LEU A 71 6.24 4.37 3.10
N CYS A 72 7.55 4.53 3.20
CA CYS A 72 8.31 4.25 4.42
C CYS A 72 8.26 5.43 5.42
N LEU A 73 8.05 6.65 4.92
CA LEU A 73 8.02 7.89 5.71
C LEU A 73 6.61 8.33 6.11
N THR A 74 5.62 7.84 5.39
CA THR A 74 4.22 8.10 5.67
C THR A 74 3.70 6.82 6.34
N GLY A 75 3.43 6.90 7.65
CA GLY A 75 3.03 5.78 8.49
C GLY A 75 1.77 5.02 8.00
N PRO A 76 1.23 4.10 8.82
CA PRO A 76 0.13 3.20 8.38
C PRO A 76 -1.17 3.91 7.92
N SER A 77 -1.34 5.21 8.18
CA SER A 77 -2.54 6.00 7.85
C SER A 77 -2.61 6.50 6.40
N SER A 78 -1.52 6.47 5.63
CA SER A 78 -1.36 7.24 4.39
C SER A 78 -1.18 6.38 3.15
N PHE A 79 -1.73 5.17 3.14
CA PHE A 79 -1.62 4.27 1.98
C PHE A 79 -2.41 4.81 0.77
N ILE A 80 -1.77 5.69 0.00
CA ILE A 80 -2.19 6.06 -1.35
C ILE A 80 -1.62 4.97 -2.25
N PRO A 81 -2.45 4.14 -2.92
CA PRO A 81 -1.93 3.25 -3.94
C PRO A 81 -1.25 4.12 -4.98
N LEU A 82 0.08 3.94 -5.13
CA LEU A 82 0.85 4.62 -6.16
C LEU A 82 0.13 4.39 -7.49
N ARG A 83 -0.58 5.43 -7.96
CA ARG A 83 -1.17 5.46 -9.29
C ARG A 83 0.02 5.29 -10.22
N GLN A 84 0.10 4.11 -10.85
CA GLN A 84 1.16 3.80 -11.79
C GLN A 84 1.16 4.90 -12.85
N ASN A 85 2.15 5.78 -12.82
CA ASN A 85 2.50 6.54 -14.01
C ASN A 85 2.87 5.49 -15.05
N GLY A 86 1.99 5.34 -16.03
CA GLY A 86 2.02 4.28 -17.00
C GLY A 86 3.37 4.21 -17.70
N PHE A 87 3.98 3.04 -17.63
CA PHE A 87 4.80 2.48 -18.69
C PHE A 87 4.53 0.97 -18.65
N ILE A 88 3.72 0.54 -19.63
CA ILE A 88 3.83 -0.80 -20.23
C ILE A 88 5.04 -0.72 -21.15
#